data_AF-A0A151ML74-F1
#
_entry.id   AF-A0A151ML74-F1
#
_cell.length_a   1.000
_cell.length_b   1.000
_cell.length_c   1.000
_cell.angle_alpha   90.00
_cell.angle_beta   90.00
_cell.angle_gamma   90.00
#
_symmetry.space_group_name_H-M   'P 1'
#
loop_
_entity.id
_entity.type
_entity.pdbx_description
1 polymer ?
#
loop_
_entity_poly.entity_id
_entity_poly.type
_entity_poly.pdbx_seq_one_letter_code
_entity_poly.pdbx_strand_id
1 'polypeptide(L)'
;MVCEEHGEALKLFCETDQTLMCLICRESQVHQAHSVAPIQEAAQHCKSPRPEQPKTLFQTQKAATERQKIVDEFEGLHQFLEEEKQLLLAEVGKLERGIEKSQGETITQLSEEISRLNNLIRELEGKCQQAASDLLQDIRSMLSRCKKEKFQLPEGTCPELKMRFSFLSGKHLALQETLKKFQEALPSELEKGSYTKVTVTLDPHTAHFWLVLSADQKSAHRAHPAAPIQEAAQHCKLHSSPLRLLQAQPSLADHRCTRPEMCGL
;
A
#
# COMPACT_ATOMS: atom_id res chain seq x y z
N MET A 1 -14.32 -6.51 -62.57
CA MET A 1 -15.70 -6.43 -62.05
C MET A 1 -16.60 -6.00 -63.18
N VAL A 2 -17.49 -6.89 -63.61
CA VAL A 2 -18.44 -6.65 -64.70
C VAL A 2 -19.86 -6.78 -64.14
N CYS A 3 -20.79 -6.03 -64.71
CA CYS A 3 -22.20 -6.11 -64.38
C CYS A 3 -22.76 -7.45 -64.86
N GLU A 4 -23.44 -8.18 -63.98
CA GLU A 4 -24.01 -9.49 -64.33
C GLU A 4 -25.11 -9.37 -65.38
N GLU A 5 -25.89 -8.28 -65.35
CA GLU A 5 -26.98 -8.02 -66.30
C GLU A 5 -26.50 -7.53 -67.67
N HIS A 6 -25.43 -6.72 -67.70
CA HIS A 6 -25.03 -5.98 -68.91
C HIS A 6 -23.65 -6.38 -69.47
N GLY A 7 -22.87 -7.19 -68.75
CA GLY A 7 -21.49 -7.53 -69.11
C GLY A 7 -20.49 -6.35 -69.06
N GLU A 8 -20.97 -5.14 -68.75
CA GLU A 8 -20.17 -3.91 -68.75
C GLU A 8 -19.35 -3.71 -67.49
N ALA A 9 -18.24 -3.00 -67.59
CA ALA A 9 -17.39 -2.71 -66.44
C ALA A 9 -18.13 -1.87 -65.38
N LEU A 10 -18.09 -2.30 -64.12
CA LEU A 10 -18.62 -1.54 -62.99
C LEU A 10 -17.69 -0.34 -62.72
N LYS A 11 -18.18 0.87 -62.97
CA LYS A 11 -17.40 2.12 -62.87
C LYS A 11 -18.02 3.15 -61.93
N LEU A 12 -19.26 2.91 -61.52
CA LEU A 12 -20.07 3.83 -60.70
C LEU A 12 -20.46 3.17 -59.39
N PHE A 13 -20.72 4.00 -58.38
CA PHE A 13 -21.24 3.61 -57.07
C PHE A 13 -22.54 4.38 -56.81
N CYS A 14 -23.63 3.66 -56.56
CA CYS A 14 -24.89 4.25 -56.12
C CYS A 14 -24.82 4.52 -54.62
N GLU A 15 -24.94 5.78 -54.22
CA GLU A 15 -24.88 6.16 -52.80
C GLU A 15 -26.15 5.73 -52.05
N THR A 16 -27.28 5.72 -52.73
CA THR A 16 -28.58 5.32 -52.18
C THR A 16 -28.63 3.82 -51.88
N ASP A 17 -28.22 2.98 -52.83
CA ASP A 17 -28.30 1.52 -52.72
C ASP A 17 -26.99 0.89 -52.19
N GLN A 18 -25.92 1.66 -52.09
CA GLN A 18 -24.57 1.24 -51.71
C GLN A 18 -24.00 0.09 -52.57
N THR A 19 -24.29 0.11 -53.87
CA THR A 19 -23.87 -0.92 -54.83
C THR A 19 -23.01 -0.37 -55.96
N LEU A 20 -22.16 -1.24 -56.52
CA LEU A 20 -21.38 -0.94 -57.72
C LEU A 20 -22.21 -1.24 -58.97
N MET A 21 -22.22 -0.31 -59.91
CA MET A 21 -23.05 -0.39 -61.10
C MET A 21 -22.29 0.03 -62.37
N CYS A 22 -22.75 -0.44 -63.53
CA CYS A 22 -22.24 0.00 -64.83
C CYS A 22 -22.98 1.26 -65.31
N LEU A 23 -22.52 1.85 -66.41
CA LEU A 23 -23.14 3.05 -66.99
C LEU A 23 -24.58 2.80 -67.46
N ILE A 24 -24.88 1.60 -67.95
CA ILE A 24 -26.22 1.25 -68.43
C ILE A 24 -27.21 1.15 -67.26
N CYS A 25 -26.79 0.56 -66.14
CA CYS A 25 -27.60 0.52 -64.93
C CYS A 25 -27.99 1.92 -64.42
N ARG A 26 -27.15 2.95 -64.63
CA ARG A 26 -27.43 4.33 -64.20
C ARG A 26 -28.62 4.92 -64.94
N GLU A 27 -28.78 4.54 -66.21
CA GLU A 27 -29.86 5.03 -67.08
C GLU A 27 -31.15 4.23 -66.90
N SER A 28 -31.12 3.12 -66.13
CA SER A 28 -32.32 2.37 -65.78
C SER A 28 -33.26 3.21 -64.88
N GLN A 29 -34.56 2.96 -64.98
CA GLN A 29 -35.57 3.63 -64.15
C GLN A 29 -35.31 3.44 -62.64
N VAL A 30 -34.62 2.36 -62.25
CA VAL A 30 -34.33 2.03 -60.85
C VAL A 30 -33.34 3.02 -60.23
N HIS A 31 -32.31 3.44 -60.97
CA HIS A 31 -31.23 4.27 -60.45
C HIS A 31 -31.18 5.68 -61.05
N GLN A 32 -32.07 6.01 -62.00
CA GLN A 32 -32.10 7.30 -62.67
C GLN A 32 -32.23 8.49 -61.71
N ALA A 33 -32.92 8.28 -60.58
CA ALA A 33 -33.12 9.30 -59.54
C ALA A 33 -32.12 9.20 -58.37
N HIS A 34 -31.24 8.20 -58.36
CA HIS A 34 -30.30 7.99 -57.25
C HIS A 34 -29.05 8.85 -57.40
N SER A 35 -28.44 9.22 -56.28
CA SER A 35 -27.12 9.84 -56.28
C SER A 35 -26.08 8.79 -56.65
N VAL A 36 -25.27 9.08 -57.67
CA VAL A 36 -24.28 8.16 -58.21
C VAL A 36 -22.97 8.89 -58.44
N ALA A 37 -21.88 8.33 -57.91
CA ALA A 37 -20.53 8.86 -58.05
C ALA A 37 -19.61 7.84 -58.73
N PRO A 38 -18.56 8.26 -59.44
CA PRO A 38 -17.49 7.37 -59.86
C PRO A 38 -16.88 6.64 -58.67
N ILE A 39 -16.54 5.36 -58.84
CA ILE A 39 -15.99 4.52 -57.75
C ILE A 39 -14.77 5.16 -57.11
N GLN A 40 -13.95 5.86 -57.89
CA GLN A 40 -12.72 6.48 -57.39
C GLN A 40 -13.02 7.68 -56.47
N GLU A 41 -14.08 8.44 -56.74
CA GLU A 41 -14.54 9.57 -55.92
C GLU A 41 -15.25 9.05 -54.66
N ALA A 42 -16.15 8.08 -54.81
CA ALA A 42 -16.81 7.43 -53.67
C ALA A 42 -15.78 6.78 -52.72
N ALA A 43 -14.74 6.13 -53.27
CA ALA A 43 -13.66 5.54 -52.49
C ALA A 43 -12.81 6.60 -51.77
N GLN A 44 -12.67 7.81 -52.31
CA GLN A 44 -12.03 8.92 -51.58
C GLN A 44 -12.90 9.40 -50.42
N HIS A 45 -14.21 9.44 -50.62
CA HIS A 45 -15.15 9.84 -49.57
C HIS A 45 -15.23 8.81 -48.41
N CYS A 46 -15.07 7.51 -48.70
CA CYS A 46 -14.91 6.47 -47.67
C CYS A 46 -13.53 6.46 -46.99
N LYS A 47 -12.52 7.10 -47.58
CA LYS A 47 -11.18 7.26 -46.98
C LYS A 47 -11.07 8.44 -46.02
N SER A 48 -12.13 9.24 -45.84
CA SER A 48 -12.18 10.16 -44.72
C SER A 48 -12.10 9.35 -43.42
N PRO A 49 -11.18 9.66 -42.50
CA PRO A 49 -11.07 8.91 -41.26
C PRO A 49 -12.42 8.95 -40.53
N ARG A 50 -13.05 7.77 -40.32
CA ARG A 50 -14.15 7.65 -39.36
C ARG A 50 -13.67 8.29 -38.05
N PRO A 51 -14.52 9.06 -37.34
CA PRO A 51 -14.12 9.64 -36.07
C PRO A 51 -13.61 8.51 -35.19
N GLU A 52 -12.33 8.57 -34.82
CA GLU A 52 -11.71 7.63 -33.90
C GLU A 52 -12.60 7.59 -32.65
N GLN A 53 -13.37 6.50 -32.45
CA GLN A 53 -13.99 6.30 -31.15
C GLN A 53 -12.87 6.25 -30.11
N PRO A 54 -13.01 7.02 -29.04
CA PRO A 54 -11.91 7.88 -28.67
C PRO A 54 -10.99 7.12 -27.73
N LYS A 55 -9.68 7.17 -28.00
CA LYS A 55 -8.60 6.66 -27.14
C LYS A 55 -8.79 7.06 -25.66
N THR A 56 -9.53 8.14 -25.41
CA THR A 56 -9.95 8.62 -24.10
C THR A 56 -10.81 7.62 -23.32
N LEU A 57 -11.79 6.93 -23.92
CA LEU A 57 -12.69 6.02 -23.19
C LEU A 57 -11.92 4.80 -22.64
N PHE A 58 -11.00 4.25 -23.43
CA PHE A 58 -10.12 3.17 -22.99
C PHE A 58 -9.14 3.61 -21.88
N GLN A 59 -8.62 4.84 -21.95
CA GLN A 59 -7.77 5.40 -20.90
C GLN A 59 -8.54 5.66 -19.60
N THR A 60 -9.77 6.18 -19.70
CA THR A 60 -10.66 6.39 -18.55
C THR A 60 -11.00 5.07 -17.88
N GLN A 61 -11.27 4.01 -18.65
CA GLN A 61 -11.55 2.69 -18.08
C GLN A 61 -10.33 2.10 -17.36
N LYS A 62 -9.13 2.22 -17.93
CA LYS A 62 -7.88 1.80 -17.26
C LYS A 62 -7.63 2.56 -15.95
N ALA A 63 -7.81 3.89 -15.96
CA ALA A 63 -7.65 4.70 -14.75
C ALA A 63 -8.67 4.32 -13.67
N ALA A 64 -9.91 4.00 -14.05
CA ALA A 64 -10.93 3.52 -13.13
C ALA A 64 -10.56 2.16 -12.52
N THR A 65 -10.04 1.22 -13.32
CA THR A 65 -9.55 -0.07 -12.82
C THR A 65 -8.40 0.10 -11.84
N GLU A 66 -7.39 0.92 -12.15
CA GLU A 66 -6.28 1.18 -11.23
C GLU A 66 -6.72 1.89 -9.96
N ARG A 67 -7.67 2.83 -10.05
CA ARG A 67 -8.29 3.46 -8.87
C ARG A 67 -8.93 2.41 -7.97
N GLN A 68 -9.69 1.48 -8.54
CA GLN A 68 -10.36 0.45 -7.73
C GLN A 68 -9.33 -0.46 -7.04
N LYS A 69 -8.28 -0.89 -7.73
CA LYS A 69 -7.21 -1.71 -7.11
C LYS A 69 -6.55 -1.01 -5.93
N ILE A 70 -6.30 0.29 -6.03
CA ILE A 70 -5.73 1.07 -4.92
C ILE A 70 -6.71 1.08 -3.75
N VAL A 71 -8.00 1.34 -4.01
CA VAL A 71 -9.03 1.31 -2.96
C VAL A 71 -9.08 -0.06 -2.29
N ASP A 72 -9.14 -1.14 -3.07
CA ASP A 72 -9.22 -2.51 -2.57
C ASP A 72 -8.00 -2.88 -1.69
N GLU A 73 -6.78 -2.48 -2.09
CA GLU A 73 -5.56 -2.74 -1.33
C GLU A 73 -5.58 -2.04 0.04
N PHE A 74 -6.02 -0.78 0.08
CA PHE A 74 -6.12 -0.02 1.33
C PHE A 74 -7.28 -0.53 2.22
N GLU A 75 -8.41 -0.90 1.64
CA GLU A 75 -9.51 -1.52 2.39
C GLU A 75 -9.06 -2.86 3.02
N GLY A 76 -8.34 -3.69 2.27
CA GLY A 76 -7.75 -4.92 2.80
C GLY A 76 -6.78 -4.67 3.96
N LEU A 77 -5.90 -3.67 3.83
CA LEU A 77 -4.98 -3.30 4.90
C LEU A 77 -5.71 -2.75 6.14
N HIS A 78 -6.73 -1.91 5.97
CA HIS A 78 -7.53 -1.41 7.09
C HIS A 78 -8.22 -2.54 7.84
N GLN A 79 -8.83 -3.49 7.10
CA GLN A 79 -9.48 -4.65 7.69
C GLN A 79 -8.49 -5.50 8.50
N PHE A 80 -7.32 -5.80 7.93
CA PHE A 80 -6.26 -6.53 8.61
C PHE A 80 -5.80 -5.84 9.90
N LEU A 81 -5.54 -4.53 9.85
CA LEU A 81 -5.11 -3.76 11.02
C LEU A 81 -6.18 -3.71 12.12
N GLU A 82 -7.46 -3.63 11.73
CA GLU A 82 -8.56 -3.67 12.68
C GLU A 82 -8.66 -5.04 13.35
N GLU A 83 -8.53 -6.14 12.60
CA GLU A 83 -8.53 -7.51 13.15
C GLU A 83 -7.39 -7.71 14.15
N GLU A 84 -6.16 -7.33 13.80
CA GLU A 84 -5.00 -7.40 14.71
C GLU A 84 -5.20 -6.54 15.97
N LYS A 85 -5.76 -5.33 15.82
CA LYS A 85 -6.10 -4.46 16.96
C LYS A 85 -7.07 -5.16 17.91
N GLN A 86 -8.14 -5.77 17.38
CA GLN A 86 -9.14 -6.47 18.20
C GLN A 86 -8.55 -7.70 18.91
N LEU A 87 -7.64 -8.44 18.26
CA LEU A 87 -6.94 -9.57 18.88
C LEU A 87 -6.09 -9.14 20.08
N LEU A 88 -5.31 -8.07 19.93
CA LEU A 88 -4.49 -7.53 21.02
C LEU A 88 -5.35 -6.99 22.17
N LEU A 89 -6.43 -6.27 21.87
CA LEU A 89 -7.37 -5.78 22.88
C LEU A 89 -8.06 -6.94 23.63
N ALA A 90 -8.40 -8.02 22.94
CA ALA A 90 -8.97 -9.21 23.57
C ALA A 90 -7.99 -9.88 24.54
N GLU A 91 -6.68 -9.88 24.24
CA GLU A 91 -5.63 -10.41 25.11
C GLU A 91 -5.44 -9.53 26.36
N VAL A 92 -5.47 -8.19 26.20
CA VAL A 92 -5.49 -7.24 27.33
C VAL A 92 -6.72 -7.48 28.22
N GLY A 93 -7.91 -7.58 27.64
CA GLY A 93 -9.13 -7.84 28.41
C GLY A 93 -9.12 -9.19 29.15
N LYS A 94 -8.45 -10.21 28.61
CA LYS A 94 -8.23 -11.49 29.33
C LYS A 94 -7.32 -11.30 30.54
N LEU A 95 -6.29 -10.47 30.42
CA LEU A 95 -5.38 -10.17 31.52
C LEU A 95 -6.10 -9.40 32.63
N GLU A 96 -6.87 -8.36 32.28
CA GLU A 96 -7.67 -7.55 33.22
C GLU A 96 -8.63 -8.42 34.03
N ARG A 97 -9.42 -9.27 33.36
CA ARG A 97 -10.32 -10.22 34.04
C ARG A 97 -9.57 -11.19 34.95
N GLY A 98 -8.35 -11.60 34.56
CA GLY A 98 -7.49 -12.46 35.39
C GLY A 98 -7.04 -11.75 36.67
N ILE A 99 -6.68 -10.47 36.56
CA ILE A 99 -6.30 -9.63 37.71
C ILE A 99 -7.50 -9.46 38.65
N GLU A 100 -8.66 -9.05 38.12
CA GLU A 100 -9.89 -8.89 38.90
C GLU A 100 -10.28 -10.16 39.63
N LYS A 101 -10.22 -11.31 38.96
CA LYS A 101 -10.50 -12.62 39.56
C LYS A 101 -9.55 -12.91 40.73
N SER A 102 -8.24 -12.71 40.53
CA SER A 102 -7.24 -12.96 41.58
C SER A 102 -7.40 -12.02 42.79
N GLN A 103 -7.80 -10.77 42.55
CA GLN A 103 -8.11 -9.82 43.61
C GLN A 103 -9.38 -10.23 44.37
N GLY A 104 -10.41 -10.67 43.66
CA GLY A 104 -11.64 -11.20 44.25
C GLY A 104 -11.35 -12.39 45.18
N GLU A 105 -10.57 -13.38 44.72
CA GLU A 105 -10.16 -14.53 45.54
C GLU A 105 -9.38 -14.10 46.79
N THR A 106 -8.46 -13.13 46.64
CA THR A 106 -7.70 -12.56 47.77
C THR A 106 -8.62 -11.89 48.79
N ILE A 107 -9.59 -11.10 48.34
CA ILE A 107 -10.57 -10.44 49.21
C ILE A 107 -11.42 -11.47 49.96
N THR A 108 -11.86 -12.52 49.28
CA THR A 108 -12.61 -13.62 49.92
C THR A 108 -11.79 -14.29 51.01
N GLN A 109 -10.53 -14.66 50.73
CA GLN A 109 -9.63 -15.27 51.72
C GLN A 109 -9.40 -14.37 52.94
N LEU A 110 -9.17 -13.07 52.72
CA LEU A 110 -9.02 -12.12 53.82
C LEU A 110 -10.32 -11.97 54.63
N SER A 111 -11.48 -12.00 53.98
CA SER A 111 -12.78 -11.90 54.65
C SER A 111 -13.07 -13.12 55.52
N GLU A 112 -12.70 -14.32 55.06
CA GLU A 112 -12.77 -15.56 55.83
C GLU A 112 -11.86 -15.50 57.06
N GLU A 113 -10.63 -15.01 56.89
CA GLU A 113 -9.66 -14.90 57.98
C GLU A 113 -10.08 -13.83 59.02
N ILE A 114 -10.63 -12.70 58.57
CA ILE A 114 -11.24 -11.70 59.47
C ILE A 114 -12.41 -12.31 60.25
N SER A 115 -13.29 -13.05 59.58
CA SER A 115 -14.42 -13.72 60.23
C SER A 115 -13.95 -14.75 61.26
N ARG A 116 -12.89 -15.50 60.93
CA ARG A 116 -12.24 -16.46 61.82
C ARG A 116 -11.68 -15.78 63.07
N LEU A 117 -10.93 -14.69 62.91
CA LEU A 117 -10.38 -13.91 64.03
C LEU A 117 -11.48 -13.28 64.89
N ASN A 118 -12.53 -12.73 64.27
CA ASN A 118 -13.68 -12.17 65.00
C ASN A 118 -14.41 -13.23 65.84
N ASN A 119 -14.56 -14.45 65.32
CA ASN A 119 -15.12 -15.56 66.09
C ASN A 119 -14.23 -15.91 67.30
N LEU A 120 -12.91 -15.94 67.13
CA LEU A 120 -11.97 -16.18 68.23
C LEU A 120 -12.04 -15.11 69.31
N ILE A 121 -12.12 -13.83 68.90
CA ILE A 121 -12.31 -12.69 69.82
C ILE A 121 -13.60 -12.87 70.61
N ARG A 122 -14.71 -13.17 69.93
CA ARG A 122 -16.01 -13.38 70.59
C ARG A 122 -16.00 -14.56 71.56
N GLU A 123 -15.31 -15.65 71.22
CA GLU A 123 -15.12 -16.78 72.14
C GLU A 123 -14.31 -16.39 73.38
N LEU A 124 -13.26 -15.58 73.22
CA LEU A 124 -12.46 -15.06 74.33
C LEU A 124 -13.28 -14.12 75.23
N GLU A 125 -14.01 -13.18 74.64
CA GLU A 125 -14.88 -12.25 75.38
C GLU A 125 -15.96 -12.99 76.16
N GLY A 126 -16.60 -13.99 75.55
CA GLY A 126 -17.59 -14.84 76.21
C GLY A 126 -17.01 -15.61 77.40
N LYS A 127 -15.79 -16.17 77.26
CA LYS A 127 -15.08 -16.84 78.35
C LYS A 127 -14.75 -15.87 79.50
N CYS A 128 -14.33 -14.65 79.20
CA CYS A 128 -14.03 -13.63 80.21
C CYS A 128 -15.26 -13.19 81.04
N GLN A 129 -16.47 -13.40 80.52
CA GLN A 129 -17.72 -13.08 81.22
C GLN A 129 -18.23 -14.23 82.11
N GLN A 130 -17.61 -15.41 82.09
CA GLN A 130 -18.02 -16.57 82.89
C GLN A 130 -17.62 -16.45 84.37
N ALA A 131 -18.22 -17.27 85.23
CA ALA A 131 -17.83 -17.38 86.63
C ALA A 131 -16.36 -17.86 86.75
N ALA A 132 -15.68 -17.42 87.81
CA ALA A 132 -14.24 -17.67 87.99
C ALA A 132 -13.87 -19.17 87.99
N SER A 133 -14.75 -20.05 88.49
CA SER A 133 -14.56 -21.50 88.47
C SER A 133 -14.50 -22.06 87.05
N ASP A 134 -15.41 -21.62 86.18
CA ASP A 134 -15.60 -22.13 84.84
C ASP A 134 -14.50 -21.63 83.90
N LEU A 135 -14.08 -20.37 84.10
CA LEU A 135 -12.94 -19.79 83.41
C LEU A 135 -11.65 -20.57 83.70
N LEU A 136 -11.37 -20.87 84.97
CA LEU A 136 -10.14 -21.57 85.37
C LEU A 136 -10.05 -23.00 84.81
N GLN A 137 -11.19 -23.64 84.53
CA GLN A 137 -11.24 -24.98 83.96
C GLN A 137 -10.77 -25.02 82.49
N ASP A 138 -11.10 -23.98 81.71
CA ASP A 138 -10.94 -23.99 80.24
C ASP A 138 -9.90 -23.01 79.69
N ILE A 139 -9.37 -22.09 80.50
CA ILE A 139 -8.49 -21.01 80.00
C ILE A 139 -7.19 -21.53 79.36
N ARG A 140 -6.66 -22.66 79.84
CA ARG A 140 -5.43 -23.25 79.31
C ARG A 140 -5.61 -23.78 77.88
N SER A 141 -6.73 -24.44 77.60
CA SER A 141 -7.01 -24.99 76.26
C SER A 141 -7.29 -23.85 75.26
N MET A 142 -8.04 -22.83 75.68
CA MET A 142 -8.28 -21.59 74.92
C MET A 142 -6.99 -20.91 74.48
N LEU A 143 -6.09 -20.60 75.44
CA LEU A 143 -4.83 -19.94 75.15
C LEU A 143 -3.91 -20.79 74.25
N SER A 144 -3.98 -22.12 74.39
CA SER A 144 -3.20 -23.03 73.53
C SER A 144 -3.67 -23.02 72.07
N ARG A 145 -4.98 -22.86 71.84
CA ARG A 145 -5.57 -22.73 70.50
C ARG A 145 -5.19 -21.38 69.87
N CYS A 146 -5.34 -20.28 70.60
CA CYS A 146 -4.93 -18.95 70.13
C CYS A 146 -3.43 -18.88 69.77
N LYS A 147 -2.56 -19.55 70.54
CA LYS A 147 -1.11 -19.59 70.25
C LYS A 147 -0.74 -20.40 69.01
N LYS A 148 -1.53 -21.41 68.65
CA LYS A 148 -1.25 -22.27 67.49
C LYS A 148 -1.72 -21.66 66.18
N GLU A 149 -2.67 -20.75 66.22
CA GLU A 149 -3.25 -20.15 65.03
C GLU A 149 -2.30 -19.11 64.43
N LYS A 150 -1.89 -19.35 63.18
CA LYS A 150 -1.10 -18.40 62.39
C LYS A 150 -2.00 -17.79 61.32
N PHE A 151 -1.94 -16.46 61.23
CA PHE A 151 -2.52 -15.73 60.12
C PHE A 151 -1.87 -16.15 58.80
N GLN A 152 -2.68 -16.50 57.81
CA GLN A 152 -2.22 -16.85 56.47
C GLN A 152 -2.45 -15.64 55.57
N LEU A 153 -1.39 -14.92 55.24
CA LEU A 153 -1.47 -13.81 54.28
C LEU A 153 -1.55 -14.38 52.86
N PRO A 154 -2.56 -14.03 52.06
CA PRO A 154 -2.58 -14.40 50.65
C PRO A 154 -1.36 -13.81 49.92
N GLU A 155 -0.69 -14.64 49.13
CA GLU A 155 0.48 -14.22 48.36
C GLU A 155 0.05 -13.23 47.25
N GLY A 156 0.65 -12.04 47.25
CA GLY A 156 0.27 -10.96 46.33
C GLY A 156 0.59 -11.30 44.87
N THR A 157 -0.32 -10.91 43.97
CA THR A 157 -0.28 -10.98 42.49
C THR A 157 0.43 -12.20 41.88
N CYS A 158 -0.34 -13.09 41.25
CA CYS A 158 0.16 -14.31 40.60
C CYS A 158 1.33 -14.03 39.60
N PRO A 159 2.50 -14.71 39.72
CA PRO A 159 3.64 -14.55 38.81
C PRO A 159 3.30 -14.75 37.32
N GLU A 160 2.29 -15.58 37.02
CA GLU A 160 1.79 -15.81 35.65
C GLU A 160 1.20 -14.53 35.02
N LEU A 161 0.45 -13.73 35.80
CA LEU A 161 -0.13 -12.48 35.32
C LEU A 161 0.96 -11.46 35.00
N LYS A 162 2.01 -11.40 35.84
CA LYS A 162 3.17 -10.52 35.63
C LYS A 162 3.91 -10.89 34.33
N MET A 163 4.13 -12.18 34.10
CA MET A 163 4.72 -12.68 32.85
C MET A 163 3.89 -12.29 31.61
N ARG A 164 2.56 -12.47 31.66
CA ARG A 164 1.67 -12.09 30.56
C ARG A 164 1.70 -10.58 30.28
N PHE A 165 1.74 -9.76 31.32
CA PHE A 165 1.88 -8.32 31.18
C PHE A 165 3.17 -7.93 30.44
N SER A 166 4.31 -8.52 30.83
CA SER A 166 5.59 -8.27 30.15
C SER A 166 5.55 -8.66 28.67
N PHE A 167 4.90 -9.78 28.33
CA PHE A 167 4.75 -10.21 26.95
C PHE A 167 3.88 -9.25 26.12
N LEU A 168 2.75 -8.80 26.66
CA LEU A 168 1.88 -7.80 26.03
C LEU A 168 2.60 -6.47 25.82
N SER A 169 3.42 -6.03 26.78
CA SER A 169 4.25 -4.84 26.64
C SER A 169 5.25 -5.00 25.49
N GLY A 170 5.85 -6.18 25.32
CA GLY A 170 6.74 -6.48 24.19
C GLY A 170 6.01 -6.42 22.84
N LYS A 171 4.81 -6.99 22.76
CA LYS A 171 3.95 -6.90 21.56
C LYS A 171 3.60 -5.46 21.20
N HIS A 172 3.26 -4.63 22.20
CA HIS A 172 2.96 -3.22 21.98
C HIS A 172 4.15 -2.46 21.37
N LEU A 173 5.35 -2.68 21.90
CA LEU A 173 6.56 -2.06 21.36
C LEU A 173 6.85 -2.52 19.92
N ALA A 174 6.75 -3.82 19.65
CA ALA A 174 6.95 -4.37 18.30
C ALA A 174 5.94 -3.81 17.29
N LEU A 175 4.66 -3.68 17.68
CA LEU A 175 3.62 -3.05 16.86
C LEU A 175 3.98 -1.59 16.56
N GLN A 176 4.36 -0.82 17.58
CA GLN A 176 4.74 0.59 17.43
C GLN A 176 5.90 0.77 16.46
N GLU A 177 6.96 -0.04 16.59
CA GLU A 177 8.12 0.02 15.69
C GLU A 177 7.76 -0.34 14.25
N THR A 178 6.92 -1.36 14.06
CA THR A 178 6.50 -1.83 12.74
C THR A 178 5.65 -0.79 12.01
N LEU A 179 4.66 -0.21 12.70
CA LEU A 179 3.82 0.84 12.13
C LEU A 179 4.63 2.09 11.79
N LYS A 180 5.59 2.46 12.64
CA LYS A 180 6.49 3.59 12.36
C LYS A 180 7.32 3.35 11.09
N LYS A 181 7.95 2.18 10.98
CA LYS A 181 8.72 1.80 9.77
C LYS A 181 7.86 1.81 8.52
N PHE A 182 6.62 1.32 8.61
CA PHE A 182 5.68 1.33 7.50
C PHE A 182 5.34 2.75 7.05
N GLN A 183 5.03 3.65 8.01
CA GLN A 183 4.71 5.05 7.74
C GLN A 183 5.89 5.82 7.12
N GLU A 184 7.12 5.49 7.52
CA GLU A 184 8.34 6.10 6.98
C GLU A 184 8.69 5.54 5.59
N ALA A 185 8.51 4.24 5.35
CA ALA A 185 8.91 3.58 4.11
C ALA A 185 7.91 3.77 2.95
N LEU A 186 6.61 3.70 3.24
CA LEU A 186 5.57 3.67 2.21
C LEU A 186 5.63 4.87 1.24
N PRO A 187 5.77 6.14 1.69
CA PRO A 187 5.87 7.28 0.78
C PRO A 187 7.09 7.18 -0.14
N SER A 188 8.24 6.80 0.40
CA SER A 188 9.48 6.65 -0.37
C SER A 188 9.38 5.55 -1.42
N GLU A 189 8.68 4.44 -1.15
CA GLU A 189 8.45 3.39 -2.14
C GLU A 189 7.51 3.86 -3.27
N LEU A 190 6.49 4.66 -2.95
CA LEU A 190 5.54 5.20 -3.94
C LEU A 190 6.17 6.25 -4.86
N GLU A 191 7.18 7.00 -4.38
CA GLU A 191 7.91 8.00 -5.19
C GLU A 191 8.91 7.38 -6.19
N LYS A 192 9.44 6.18 -5.91
CA LYS A 192 10.45 5.50 -6.76
C LYS A 192 9.96 5.18 -8.18
N GLY A 193 8.65 5.23 -8.44
CA GLY A 193 8.06 5.04 -9.76
C GLY A 193 8.17 6.25 -10.70
N SER A 194 8.56 7.42 -10.20
CA SER A 194 8.62 8.67 -10.99
C SER A 194 10.05 9.01 -11.43
N TYR A 195 10.66 8.20 -12.28
CA TYR A 195 11.85 8.64 -13.02
C TYR A 195 11.45 9.32 -14.32
N THR A 196 11.68 10.63 -14.41
CA THR A 196 11.85 11.30 -15.70
C THR A 196 13.02 10.63 -16.41
N LYS A 197 12.77 10.02 -17.56
CA LYS A 197 13.81 9.40 -18.39
C LYS A 197 14.75 10.49 -18.90
N VAL A 198 15.81 10.79 -18.15
CA VAL A 198 16.85 11.71 -18.57
C VAL A 198 17.75 10.99 -19.56
N THR A 199 17.84 11.53 -20.78
CA THR A 199 18.82 11.04 -21.75
C THR A 199 20.16 11.63 -21.41
N VAL A 200 21.12 10.77 -21.05
CA VAL A 200 22.49 11.17 -20.73
C VAL A 200 23.35 11.02 -21.98
N THR A 201 24.10 12.07 -22.34
CA THR A 201 25.09 12.08 -23.43
C THR A 201 26.48 12.39 -22.87
N LEU A 202 27.50 11.82 -23.51
CA LEU A 202 28.91 11.96 -23.15
C LEU A 202 29.49 13.19 -23.83
N ASP A 203 30.16 14.06 -23.07
CA ASP A 203 30.80 15.26 -23.60
C ASP A 203 32.11 14.91 -24.35
N PRO A 204 32.17 15.10 -25.68
CA PRO A 204 33.37 14.83 -26.47
C PRO A 204 34.58 15.68 -26.05
N HIS A 205 34.36 16.87 -25.52
CA HIS A 205 35.44 17.79 -25.12
C HIS A 205 36.11 17.39 -23.81
N THR A 206 35.49 16.49 -23.04
CA THR A 206 36.07 15.92 -21.82
C THR A 206 36.61 14.51 -22.04
N ALA A 207 36.40 13.92 -23.21
CA ALA A 207 36.84 12.56 -23.48
C ALA A 207 38.37 12.43 -23.46
N HIS A 208 38.85 11.41 -22.74
CA HIS A 208 40.27 11.07 -22.74
C HIS A 208 40.72 10.69 -24.16
N PHE A 209 41.94 11.05 -24.54
CA PHE A 209 42.50 10.84 -25.90
C PHE A 209 42.61 9.37 -26.38
N TRP A 210 42.24 8.39 -25.54
CA TRP A 210 42.17 6.97 -25.87
C TRP A 210 40.72 6.46 -25.92
N LEU A 211 39.73 7.32 -25.75
CA LEU A 211 38.32 6.98 -25.80
C LEU A 211 37.72 7.47 -27.11
N VAL A 212 37.05 6.55 -27.81
CA VAL A 212 36.25 6.84 -29.00
C VAL A 212 34.79 6.82 -28.57
N LEU A 213 34.08 7.92 -28.84
CA LEU A 213 32.64 8.02 -28.57
C LEU A 213 31.84 7.56 -29.80
N SER A 214 30.68 6.95 -29.56
CA SER A 214 29.70 6.67 -30.61
C SER A 214 29.13 7.98 -31.18
N ALA A 215 28.63 7.94 -32.41
CA ALA A 215 28.06 9.13 -33.08
C ALA A 215 26.86 9.72 -32.31
N ASP A 216 26.10 8.87 -31.61
CA ASP A 216 24.99 9.29 -30.75
C ASP A 216 25.43 9.75 -29.35
N GLN A 217 26.75 9.75 -29.08
CA GLN A 217 27.40 10.15 -27.82
C GLN A 217 26.86 9.43 -26.58
N LYS A 218 26.32 8.21 -26.74
CA LYS A 218 25.79 7.41 -25.63
C LYS A 218 26.71 6.26 -25.22
N SER A 219 27.77 6.00 -25.97
CA SER A 219 28.71 4.91 -25.72
C SER A 219 30.14 5.34 -25.95
N ALA A 220 31.08 4.75 -25.21
CA ALA A 220 32.50 5.00 -25.34
C ALA A 220 33.27 3.67 -25.31
N HIS A 221 34.32 3.54 -26.10
CA HIS A 221 35.23 2.40 -26.07
C HIS A 221 36.68 2.86 -26.21
N ARG A 222 37.61 2.05 -25.71
CA ARG A 222 39.04 2.38 -25.74
C ARG A 222 39.63 2.07 -27.12
N ALA A 223 40.31 3.04 -27.72
CA ALA A 223 41.00 2.88 -29.00
C ALA A 223 42.14 1.86 -28.89
N HIS A 224 42.34 1.06 -29.93
CA HIS A 224 43.47 0.14 -30.05
C HIS A 224 44.75 0.93 -30.36
N PRO A 225 45.93 0.57 -29.81
CA PRO A 225 47.16 1.37 -29.87
C PRO A 225 47.81 1.61 -31.25
N ALA A 226 47.10 1.38 -32.38
CA ALA A 226 47.65 1.45 -33.72
C ALA A 226 46.92 2.41 -34.69
N ALA A 227 46.09 3.35 -34.21
CA ALA A 227 45.50 4.38 -35.07
C ALA A 227 45.61 5.78 -34.45
N PRO A 228 46.01 6.82 -35.21
CA PRO A 228 46.01 8.20 -34.73
C PRO A 228 44.59 8.77 -34.77
N ILE A 229 44.18 9.50 -33.72
CA ILE A 229 42.92 10.26 -33.72
C ILE A 229 43.25 11.76 -33.70
N GLN A 230 42.49 12.46 -34.54
CA GLN A 230 42.46 13.87 -34.90
C GLN A 230 42.75 14.86 -33.76
N GLU A 231 43.52 15.89 -34.09
CA GLU A 231 43.86 17.03 -33.23
C GLU A 231 42.63 17.81 -32.75
N ALA A 232 42.50 17.94 -31.42
CA ALA A 232 42.34 19.19 -30.65
C ALA A 232 41.46 19.00 -29.40
N ALA A 233 42.08 18.72 -28.25
CA ALA A 233 41.58 19.17 -26.93
C ALA A 233 42.72 19.18 -25.90
N GLN A 234 42.84 20.27 -25.15
CA GLN A 234 43.87 20.47 -24.14
C GLN A 234 43.78 19.41 -23.03
N HIS A 235 44.87 18.68 -22.84
CA HIS A 235 44.99 17.53 -21.95
C HIS A 235 44.68 17.82 -20.47
N CYS A 236 43.76 17.07 -19.85
CA CYS A 236 43.84 16.73 -18.42
C CYS A 236 44.82 15.56 -18.25
N LYS A 237 46.03 15.82 -17.74
CA LYS A 237 47.09 14.81 -17.56
C LYS A 237 47.00 13.98 -16.28
N LEU A 238 45.88 13.98 -15.55
CA LEU A 238 45.74 13.27 -14.28
C LEU A 238 44.41 12.52 -14.26
N HIS A 239 44.51 11.19 -14.13
CA HIS A 239 43.45 10.17 -14.03
C HIS A 239 42.94 9.52 -15.34
N SER A 240 42.87 8.19 -15.28
CA SER A 240 42.33 7.26 -16.28
C SER A 240 40.80 7.35 -16.48
N SER A 241 40.15 8.39 -15.96
CA SER A 241 38.71 8.63 -16.08
C SER A 241 38.34 10.09 -15.83
N PRO A 242 38.25 10.95 -16.87
CA PRO A 242 37.53 12.20 -16.71
C PRO A 242 36.50 12.40 -17.83
N LEU A 243 35.52 11.50 -18.00
CA LEU A 243 34.29 11.87 -18.72
C LEU A 243 33.41 12.65 -17.74
N ARG A 244 33.16 13.94 -18.01
CA ARG A 244 32.08 14.65 -17.33
C ARG A 244 30.80 14.50 -18.15
N LEU A 245 29.68 14.31 -17.45
CA LEU A 245 28.36 14.31 -18.06
C LEU A 245 27.97 15.76 -18.37
N LEU A 246 27.49 16.04 -19.59
CA LEU A 246 26.80 17.30 -19.88
C LEU A 246 25.47 17.30 -19.12
N GLN A 247 25.15 18.44 -18.49
CA GLN A 247 23.94 18.60 -17.67
C GLN A 247 22.67 18.22 -18.44
N ALA A 248 21.75 17.58 -17.71
CA ALA A 248 20.45 17.13 -18.16
C ALA A 248 19.64 18.27 -18.79
N GLN A 249 19.24 18.12 -20.06
CA GLN A 249 18.12 18.88 -20.59
C GLN A 249 16.84 18.07 -20.36
N PRO A 250 15.84 18.60 -19.61
CA PRO A 250 14.54 17.97 -19.56
C PRO A 250 13.94 17.96 -20.96
N SER A 251 13.48 16.79 -21.41
CA SER A 251 12.60 16.72 -22.56
C SER A 251 11.36 17.54 -22.23
N LEU A 252 11.16 18.65 -22.94
CA LEU A 252 9.91 19.40 -22.96
C LEU A 252 8.83 18.53 -23.62
N ALA A 253 8.31 17.57 -22.86
CA ALA A 253 6.97 17.05 -23.08
C ALA A 253 6.04 17.96 -22.27
N ASP A 254 5.45 18.90 -22.99
CA ASP A 254 4.50 19.89 -22.51
C ASP A 254 3.29 19.17 -21.88
N HIS A 255 3.26 19.07 -20.55
CA HIS A 255 2.05 18.79 -19.80
C HIS A 255 1.84 19.93 -18.81
N ARG A 256 1.08 20.94 -19.25
CA ARG A 256 0.47 21.94 -18.38
C ARG A 256 -0.42 21.22 -17.36
N CYS A 257 0.13 20.93 -16.19
CA CYS A 257 -0.66 20.67 -15.01
C CYS A 257 -1.18 22.02 -14.52
N THR A 258 -2.37 22.40 -14.98
CA THR A 258 -3.12 23.52 -14.41
C THR A 258 -3.72 23.04 -13.09
N ARG A 259 -3.08 23.43 -11.99
CA ARG A 259 -3.61 23.31 -10.64
C ARG A 259 -4.66 24.41 -10.46
N PRO A 260 -5.93 24.13 -10.12
CA PRO A 260 -6.82 25.17 -9.63
C PRO A 260 -6.44 25.48 -8.19
N GLU A 261 -6.02 26.72 -7.94
CA GLU A 261 -5.97 27.29 -6.60
C GLU A 261 -7.41 27.46 -6.10
N MET A 262 -7.77 26.72 -5.06
CA MET A 262 -8.93 27.01 -4.23
C MET A 262 -8.50 28.04 -3.20
N CYS A 263 -8.73 29.33 -3.48
CA CYS A 263 -8.83 30.35 -2.44
C CYS A 263 -10.15 30.12 -1.69
N GLY A 264 -10.05 29.68 -0.43
CA GLY A 264 -11.15 29.72 0.52
C GLY A 264 -11.18 31.07 1.25
N LEU A 265 -12.36 31.67 1.28
CA LEU A 265 -12.81 32.66 2.25
C LEU A 265 -12.85 32.05 3.66
#